data_AF-A0A4S9B4V8-F1
#
_entry.id   AF-A0A4S9B4V8-F1
#
_cell.length_a   1.000
_cell.length_b   1.000
_cell.length_c   1.000
_cell.angle_alpha   90.00
_cell.angle_beta   90.00
_cell.angle_gamma   90.00
#
_symmetry.space_group_name_H-M   'P 1'
#
loop_
_entity.id
_entity.type
_entity.pdbx_description
1 polymer ?
#
loop_
_entity_poly.entity_id
_entity_poly.type
_entity_poly.pdbx_seq_one_letter_code
_entity_poly.pdbx_strand_id
1 'polypeptide(L)'
;MKMLHLLYRPSYHLRPRYSNSIVSSFWLLGQSRYSTRAGSEEAPTHQHVTHMADDKARDKASEAGAHENLRAYQRHYQKEYRDRNREKIRAAQRLYREQNKDKLKAYREQNKDKIKRWHQEHKEEAKAYRERNKDKLKAYRDQNKDKIKRWYQEHKEQVKAYRERNKDKIKAYREQNKDKMKAYKARYHQQHKQRVAELVRQWNKKNPSRRYEYGRQWSLKNRELYLQKMAEYRLKCSNLGLFDRYKAAKREKYNSDKQYRMAVRLYIWVTRSVEARQLSWPTHQPILYDTKQSYHCSGCGHGRYIKLWWEKLDENRNPTGELSCHACFISDWSRALPIGHENMFVNKRPRHRSPEKAPDDNIEDKTETGPSDKPDPPT
;
A
#
# COMPACT_ATOMS: atom_id res chain seq x y z
N MET A 1 -14.43 17.93 12.86
CA MET A 1 -15.14 18.03 11.57
C MET A 1 -14.48 19.12 10.76
N LYS A 2 -14.19 18.82 9.48
CA LYS A 2 -13.97 19.72 8.33
C LYS A 2 -12.82 20.74 8.50
N MET A 3 -11.60 20.39 8.12
CA MET A 3 -11.04 20.58 6.77
C MET A 3 -11.39 21.96 6.18
N LEU A 4 -10.48 22.92 6.38
CA LEU A 4 -10.47 24.20 5.68
C LEU A 4 -9.68 24.03 4.38
N HIS A 5 -10.40 24.06 3.26
CA HIS A 5 -9.83 24.20 1.93
C HIS A 5 -9.98 25.66 1.50
N LEU A 6 -8.84 26.25 1.12
CA LEU A 6 -8.63 27.24 0.04
C LEU A 6 -9.57 28.44 -0.07
N LEU A 7 -9.01 29.64 0.09
CA LEU A 7 -9.30 30.77 -0.79
C LEU A 7 -8.02 31.56 -1.09
N TYR A 8 -7.36 31.20 -2.19
CA TYR A 8 -6.36 32.01 -2.88
C TYR A 8 -7.08 32.77 -4.00
N ARG A 9 -7.05 34.11 -3.97
CA ARG A 9 -7.65 34.95 -5.01
C ARG A 9 -6.67 36.07 -5.39
N PRO A 10 -5.92 35.94 -6.49
CA PRO A 10 -5.15 37.06 -7.02
C PRO A 10 -5.99 37.89 -7.99
N SER A 11 -6.11 39.16 -7.66
CA SER A 11 -6.46 40.25 -8.56
C SER A 11 -5.34 40.45 -9.59
N TYR A 12 -5.71 40.56 -10.88
CA TYR A 12 -4.88 41.26 -11.86
C TYR A 12 -5.74 42.16 -12.76
N HIS A 13 -5.15 43.33 -12.99
CA HIS A 13 -5.70 44.56 -13.49
C HIS A 13 -5.62 44.70 -15.04
N LEU A 14 -6.47 45.60 -15.55
CA LEU A 14 -6.25 46.57 -16.64
C LEU A 14 -6.23 46.10 -18.13
N ARG A 15 -7.21 46.60 -18.88
CA ARG A 15 -7.06 47.03 -20.28
C ARG A 15 -7.43 48.52 -20.40
N PRO A 16 -6.53 49.38 -20.93
CA PRO A 16 -6.83 50.79 -21.22
C PRO A 16 -7.58 51.01 -22.55
N ARG A 17 -8.30 52.16 -22.55
CA ARG A 17 -9.10 52.84 -23.59
C ARG A 17 -8.25 53.28 -24.81
N TYR A 18 -8.77 53.45 -26.02
CA TYR A 18 -9.45 54.61 -26.66
C TYR A 18 -9.29 54.40 -28.20
N SER A 19 -9.98 54.99 -29.20
CA SER A 19 -10.89 56.13 -29.33
C SER A 19 -11.38 56.23 -30.80
N ASN A 20 -12.61 56.74 -30.97
CA ASN A 20 -13.10 57.69 -32.01
C ASN A 20 -13.17 57.20 -33.48
N SER A 21 -14.13 57.63 -34.33
CA SER A 21 -14.80 58.92 -34.37
C SER A 21 -15.96 58.98 -35.41
N ILE A 22 -16.89 59.94 -35.21
CA ILE A 22 -17.64 60.75 -36.23
C ILE A 22 -18.83 60.02 -36.89
N VAL A 23 -20.10 60.44 -36.75
CA VAL A 23 -20.77 61.74 -37.00
C VAL A 23 -21.91 61.91 -35.95
N SER A 24 -21.94 62.84 -35.00
CA SER A 24 -22.17 64.31 -35.01
C SER A 24 -23.43 64.80 -35.74
N SER A 25 -24.46 65.19 -35.00
CA SER A 25 -25.07 66.53 -35.17
C SER A 25 -26.03 66.86 -34.03
N PHE A 26 -25.69 67.95 -33.36
CA PHE A 26 -26.36 68.58 -32.23
C PHE A 26 -27.39 69.60 -32.76
N TRP A 27 -28.58 69.60 -32.17
CA TRP A 27 -29.41 70.76 -31.80
C TRP A 27 -30.08 71.69 -32.84
N LEU A 28 -31.33 72.05 -32.46
CA LEU A 28 -32.05 73.35 -32.56
C LEU A 28 -33.27 73.47 -33.49
N LEU A 29 -34.32 74.07 -32.90
CA LEU A 29 -35.53 74.73 -33.47
C LEU A 29 -36.57 73.73 -34.01
N GLY A 30 -37.87 73.81 -33.74
CA GLY A 30 -38.75 74.89 -33.29
C GLY A 30 -40.10 74.68 -34.00
N GLN A 31 -41.18 75.13 -33.37
CA GLN A 31 -42.53 75.33 -33.92
C GLN A 31 -43.51 74.14 -33.94
N SER A 32 -44.43 74.19 -32.97
CA SER A 32 -45.87 74.32 -33.18
C SER A 32 -46.41 73.97 -34.57
N ARG A 33 -47.31 72.98 -34.63
CA ARG A 33 -48.53 73.03 -35.44
C ARG A 33 -49.67 72.34 -34.70
N TYR A 34 -50.40 73.12 -33.90
CA TYR A 34 -51.80 72.82 -33.64
C TYR A 34 -52.57 73.14 -34.92
N SER A 35 -53.26 72.14 -35.48
CA SER A 35 -54.31 72.34 -36.47
C SER A 35 -55.64 72.34 -35.73
N THR A 36 -56.24 73.51 -35.60
CA THR A 36 -57.59 73.72 -35.07
C THR A 36 -58.62 73.03 -35.95
N ARG A 37 -59.42 72.13 -35.38
CA ARG A 37 -60.82 71.95 -35.80
C ARG A 37 -61.67 71.82 -34.54
N ALA A 38 -62.51 72.82 -34.34
CA ALA A 38 -63.50 72.88 -33.29
C ALA A 38 -64.55 71.78 -33.50
N GLY A 39 -64.87 71.07 -32.43
CA GLY A 39 -65.96 70.12 -32.30
C GLY A 39 -66.12 69.84 -30.81
N SER A 40 -67.30 70.12 -30.28
CA SER A 40 -67.63 70.15 -28.86
C SER A 40 -67.58 68.76 -28.21
N GLU A 41 -67.55 68.82 -26.87
CA GLU A 41 -68.07 67.83 -25.92
C GLU A 41 -67.12 66.75 -25.33
N GLU A 42 -66.99 66.90 -24.00
CA GLU A 42 -66.64 65.93 -22.95
C GLU A 42 -65.17 65.58 -22.73
N ALA A 43 -64.61 66.16 -21.65
CA ALA A 43 -63.31 65.80 -21.09
C ALA A 43 -63.33 64.32 -20.65
N PRO A 44 -62.35 63.48 -21.05
CA PRO A 44 -62.34 62.07 -20.69
C PRO A 44 -62.25 61.93 -19.17
N THR A 45 -63.15 61.14 -18.58
CA THR A 45 -63.14 60.85 -17.15
C THR A 45 -61.80 60.23 -16.73
N HIS A 46 -61.39 60.43 -15.47
CA HIS A 46 -60.11 59.96 -14.91
C HIS A 46 -59.83 58.47 -15.20
N GLN A 47 -60.88 57.64 -15.33
CA GLN A 47 -60.79 56.22 -15.72
C GLN A 47 -60.32 56.00 -17.17
N HIS A 48 -60.68 56.88 -18.10
CA HIS A 48 -60.30 56.78 -19.51
C HIS A 48 -58.82 57.13 -19.74
N VAL A 49 -58.28 58.04 -18.93
CA VAL A 49 -56.85 58.43 -18.94
C VAL A 49 -55.97 57.32 -18.34
N THR A 50 -56.44 56.64 -17.29
CA THR A 50 -55.72 55.50 -16.70
C THR A 50 -55.67 54.31 -17.66
N HIS A 51 -56.76 54.00 -18.36
CA HIS A 51 -56.77 52.93 -19.37
C HIS A 51 -55.81 53.22 -20.55
N MET A 52 -55.76 54.46 -21.06
CA MET A 52 -54.79 54.82 -22.11
C MET A 52 -53.33 54.77 -21.65
N ALA A 53 -53.05 55.07 -20.37
CA ALA A 53 -51.72 54.96 -19.80
C ALA A 53 -51.29 53.49 -19.64
N ASP A 54 -52.21 52.63 -19.23
CA ASP A 54 -51.99 51.18 -19.09
C ASP A 54 -51.80 50.50 -20.45
N ASP A 55 -52.55 50.90 -21.47
CA ASP A 55 -52.37 50.41 -22.85
C ASP A 55 -51.02 50.85 -23.43
N LYS A 56 -50.62 52.11 -23.22
CA LYS A 56 -49.29 52.60 -23.64
C LYS A 56 -48.14 51.92 -22.88
N ALA A 57 -48.36 51.51 -21.64
CA ALA A 57 -47.38 50.73 -20.87
C ALA A 57 -47.29 49.29 -21.37
N ARG A 58 -48.42 48.70 -21.76
CA ARG A 58 -48.52 47.35 -22.36
C ARG A 58 -47.85 47.29 -23.74
N ASP A 59 -48.07 48.29 -24.58
CA ASP A 59 -47.44 48.40 -25.90
C ASP A 59 -45.92 48.58 -25.78
N LYS A 60 -45.45 49.43 -24.85
CA LYS A 60 -44.01 49.55 -24.54
C LYS A 60 -43.39 48.26 -24.00
N ALA A 61 -44.12 47.51 -23.19
CA ALA A 61 -43.66 46.21 -22.68
C ALA A 61 -43.59 45.16 -23.82
N SER A 62 -44.54 45.20 -24.75
CA SER A 62 -44.56 44.37 -25.96
C SER A 62 -43.39 44.71 -26.90
N GLU A 63 -43.12 46.00 -27.15
CA GLU A 63 -41.97 46.48 -27.93
C GLU A 63 -40.63 46.12 -27.27
N ALA A 64 -40.52 46.25 -25.95
CA ALA A 64 -39.34 45.82 -25.20
C ALA A 64 -39.11 44.31 -25.28
N GLY A 65 -40.19 43.51 -25.23
CA GLY A 65 -40.14 42.06 -25.42
C GLY A 65 -39.72 41.65 -26.84
N ALA A 66 -40.24 42.33 -27.86
CA ALA A 66 -39.85 42.12 -29.25
C ALA A 66 -38.36 42.46 -29.50
N HIS A 67 -37.87 43.54 -28.90
CA HIS A 67 -36.47 43.95 -28.98
C HIS A 67 -35.51 43.00 -28.23
N GLU A 68 -35.93 42.41 -27.11
CA GLU A 68 -35.14 41.39 -26.41
C GLU A 68 -35.09 40.07 -27.20
N ASN A 69 -36.19 39.68 -27.85
CA ASN A 69 -36.22 38.51 -28.73
C ASN A 69 -35.30 38.69 -29.96
N LEU A 70 -35.25 39.89 -30.54
CA LEU A 70 -34.32 40.22 -31.62
C LEU A 70 -32.85 40.14 -31.17
N ARG A 71 -32.54 40.66 -29.97
CA ARG A 71 -31.20 40.54 -29.35
C ARG A 71 -30.83 39.10 -29.04
N ALA A 72 -31.78 38.30 -28.57
CA ALA A 72 -31.58 36.87 -28.32
C ALA A 72 -31.26 36.12 -29.61
N TYR A 73 -31.97 36.40 -30.70
CA TYR A 73 -31.68 35.86 -32.03
C TYR A 73 -30.29 36.25 -32.53
N GLN A 74 -29.90 37.53 -32.39
CA GLN A 74 -28.56 38.00 -32.77
C GLN A 74 -27.44 37.32 -31.94
N ARG A 75 -27.64 37.13 -30.63
CA ARG A 75 -26.68 36.40 -29.78
C ARG A 75 -26.55 34.94 -30.19
N HIS A 76 -27.67 34.28 -30.51
CA HIS A 76 -27.68 32.89 -30.97
C HIS A 76 -26.96 32.74 -32.30
N TYR A 77 -27.29 33.57 -33.28
CA TYR A 77 -26.63 33.60 -34.59
C TYR A 77 -25.13 33.88 -34.47
N GLN A 78 -24.72 34.87 -33.67
CA GLN A 78 -23.30 35.15 -33.42
C GLN A 78 -22.57 33.99 -32.73
N LYS A 79 -23.24 33.27 -31.83
CA LYS A 79 -22.68 32.08 -31.18
C LYS A 79 -22.45 30.97 -32.20
N GLU A 80 -23.44 30.64 -33.02
CA GLU A 80 -23.31 29.63 -34.08
C GLU A 80 -22.26 30.00 -35.13
N TYR A 81 -22.16 31.28 -35.49
CA TYR A 81 -21.11 31.77 -36.39
C TYR A 81 -19.71 31.63 -35.77
N ARG A 82 -19.55 31.96 -34.48
CA ARG A 82 -18.29 31.78 -33.73
C ARG A 82 -17.93 30.31 -33.58
N ASP A 83 -18.90 29.42 -33.37
CA ASP A 83 -18.68 27.99 -33.24
C ASP A 83 -18.28 27.36 -34.59
N ARG A 84 -18.96 27.71 -35.68
CA ARG A 84 -18.59 27.26 -37.05
C ARG A 84 -17.21 27.76 -37.49
N ASN A 85 -16.82 28.97 -37.07
CA ASN A 85 -15.51 29.55 -37.41
C ASN A 85 -14.46 29.43 -36.29
N ARG A 86 -14.75 28.65 -35.24
CA ARG A 86 -13.91 28.54 -34.03
C ARG A 86 -12.49 28.12 -34.34
N GLU A 87 -12.34 27.16 -35.25
CA GLU A 87 -11.04 26.62 -35.64
C GLU A 87 -10.24 27.63 -36.46
N LYS A 88 -10.89 28.34 -37.40
CA LYS A 88 -10.27 29.40 -38.22
C LYS A 88 -9.79 30.57 -37.35
N ILE A 89 -10.60 30.99 -36.37
CA ILE A 89 -10.24 32.04 -35.40
C ILE A 89 -9.04 31.60 -34.54
N ARG A 90 -9.03 30.35 -34.06
CA ARG A 90 -7.91 29.81 -33.28
C ARG A 90 -6.63 29.67 -34.11
N ALA A 91 -6.73 29.25 -35.37
CA ALA A 91 -5.60 29.16 -36.29
C ALA A 91 -4.98 30.54 -36.55
N ALA A 92 -5.81 31.56 -36.84
CA ALA A 92 -5.35 32.93 -37.01
C ALA A 92 -4.69 33.50 -35.74
N GLN A 93 -5.27 33.23 -34.56
CA GLN A 93 -4.67 33.62 -33.27
C GLN A 93 -3.33 32.93 -33.00
N ARG A 94 -3.17 31.66 -33.41
CA ARG A 94 -1.89 30.93 -33.30
C ARG A 94 -0.83 31.56 -34.19
N LEU A 95 -1.13 31.78 -35.48
CA LEU A 95 -0.23 32.48 -36.41
C LEU A 95 0.20 33.86 -35.90
N TYR A 96 -0.76 34.65 -35.41
CA TYR A 96 -0.46 35.96 -34.83
C TYR A 96 0.44 35.87 -33.59
N ARG A 97 0.23 34.87 -32.72
CA ARG A 97 1.10 34.64 -31.55
C ARG A 97 2.49 34.18 -31.96
N GLU A 98 2.61 33.30 -32.95
CA GLU A 98 3.89 32.80 -33.48
C GLU A 98 4.72 33.96 -34.03
N GLN A 99 4.12 34.79 -34.90
CA GLN A 99 4.79 35.94 -35.53
C GLN A 99 5.21 37.04 -34.53
N ASN A 100 4.51 37.17 -33.40
CA ASN A 100 4.81 38.17 -32.38
C ASN A 100 5.56 37.62 -31.16
N LYS A 101 5.88 36.31 -31.15
CA LYS A 101 6.57 35.64 -30.05
C LYS A 101 7.94 36.25 -29.78
N ASP A 102 8.71 36.46 -30.83
CA ASP A 102 10.08 36.97 -30.72
C ASP A 102 10.12 38.46 -30.40
N LYS A 103 9.16 39.25 -30.92
CA LYS A 103 8.98 40.66 -30.56
C LYS A 103 8.65 40.82 -29.07
N LEU A 104 7.76 39.98 -28.54
CA LEU A 104 7.42 40.00 -27.11
C LEU A 104 8.61 39.56 -26.24
N LYS A 105 9.39 38.59 -26.71
CA LYS A 105 10.60 38.12 -26.00
C LYS A 105 11.68 39.22 -25.96
N ALA A 106 11.92 39.91 -27.07
CA ALA A 106 12.85 41.03 -27.15
C ALA A 106 12.41 42.20 -26.23
N TYR A 107 11.13 42.56 -26.25
CA TYR A 107 10.58 43.59 -25.36
C TYR A 107 10.71 43.23 -23.87
N ARG A 108 10.53 41.95 -23.52
CA ARG A 108 10.72 41.47 -22.13
C ARG A 108 12.18 41.54 -21.71
N GLU A 109 13.11 41.16 -22.58
CA GLU A 109 14.55 41.18 -22.24
C GLU A 109 15.05 42.62 -22.08
N GLN A 110 14.65 43.54 -22.96
CA GLN A 110 15.01 44.96 -22.86
C GLN A 110 14.50 45.65 -21.58
N ASN A 111 13.38 45.19 -21.02
CA ASN A 111 12.79 45.78 -19.82
C ASN A 111 13.11 45.00 -18.53
N LYS A 112 13.80 43.87 -18.63
CA LYS A 112 14.14 43.00 -17.49
C LYS A 112 14.98 43.71 -16.45
N ASP A 113 15.98 44.47 -16.88
CA ASP A 113 16.89 45.18 -15.97
C ASP A 113 16.26 46.45 -15.38
N LYS A 114 15.28 47.04 -16.06
CA LYS A 114 14.48 48.15 -15.51
C LYS A 114 13.55 47.65 -14.40
N ILE A 115 12.88 46.52 -14.62
CA ILE A 115 12.02 45.87 -13.61
C ILE A 115 12.84 45.42 -12.39
N LYS A 116 14.03 44.86 -12.60
CA LYS A 116 14.93 44.49 -11.49
C LYS A 116 15.38 45.70 -10.67
N ARG A 117 15.79 46.79 -11.32
CA ARG A 117 16.18 48.03 -10.65
C ARG A 117 15.02 48.63 -9.83
N TRP A 118 13.84 48.71 -10.42
CA TRP A 118 12.63 49.15 -9.72
C TRP A 118 12.34 48.30 -8.47
N HIS A 119 12.45 46.97 -8.57
CA HIS A 119 12.28 46.09 -7.41
C HIS A 119 13.37 46.25 -6.34
N GLN A 120 14.60 46.60 -6.72
CA GLN A 120 15.70 46.85 -5.77
C GLN A 120 15.53 48.19 -5.06
N GLU A 121 15.16 49.24 -5.79
CA GLU A 121 14.93 50.59 -5.24
C GLU A 121 13.77 50.59 -4.23
N HIS A 122 12.66 49.92 -4.56
CA HIS A 122 11.49 49.85 -3.66
C HIS A 122 11.57 48.73 -2.60
N LYS A 123 12.67 47.98 -2.52
CA LYS A 123 12.85 46.88 -1.55
C LYS A 123 12.90 47.38 -0.12
N GLU A 124 13.62 48.47 0.12
CA GLU A 124 13.80 49.03 1.47
C GLU A 124 12.55 49.79 1.93
N GLU A 125 11.80 50.42 1.02
CA GLU A 125 10.48 50.99 1.33
C GLU A 125 9.46 49.92 1.74
N ALA A 126 9.42 48.79 1.03
CA ALA A 126 8.56 47.67 1.39
C ALA A 126 8.94 47.05 2.75
N LYS A 127 10.22 47.05 3.13
CA LYS A 127 10.67 46.63 4.45
C LYS A 127 10.28 47.64 5.53
N ALA A 128 10.50 48.93 5.30
CA ALA A 128 10.12 49.99 6.24
C ALA A 128 8.60 50.01 6.51
N TYR A 129 7.78 49.78 5.47
CA TYR A 129 6.33 49.65 5.61
C TYR A 129 5.91 48.42 6.43
N ARG A 130 6.59 47.28 6.23
CA ARG A 130 6.33 46.07 7.03
C ARG A 130 6.69 46.28 8.49
N GLU A 131 7.83 46.90 8.76
CA GLU A 131 8.30 47.09 10.14
C GLU A 131 7.43 48.10 10.90
N ARG A 132 6.99 49.17 10.25
CA ARG A 132 6.03 50.13 10.83
C ARG A 132 4.66 49.50 11.14
N ASN A 133 4.25 48.47 10.41
CA ASN A 133 2.97 47.77 10.62
C ASN A 133 3.08 46.51 11.48
N LYS A 134 4.29 46.03 11.78
CA LYS A 134 4.54 44.84 12.60
C LYS A 134 3.99 45.01 14.01
N ASP A 135 4.23 46.16 14.63
CA ASP A 135 3.77 46.45 15.99
C ASP A 135 2.26 46.68 16.03
N LYS A 136 1.66 47.25 14.99
CA LYS A 136 0.20 47.39 14.86
C LYS A 136 -0.49 46.02 14.74
N LEU A 137 0.07 45.10 13.95
CA LEU A 137 -0.44 43.73 13.81
C LEU A 137 -0.29 42.93 15.11
N LYS A 138 0.82 43.12 15.83
CA LYS A 138 1.07 42.50 17.12
C LYS A 138 0.07 42.99 18.18
N ALA A 139 -0.13 44.31 18.27
CA ALA A 139 -1.14 44.90 19.16
C ALA A 139 -2.56 44.42 18.84
N TYR A 140 -2.93 44.32 17.56
CA TYR A 140 -4.23 43.78 17.15
C TYR A 140 -4.41 42.30 17.50
N ARG A 141 -3.34 41.48 17.39
CA ARG A 141 -3.36 40.08 17.82
C ARG A 141 -3.50 39.96 19.33
N ASP A 142 -2.76 40.74 20.10
CA ASP A 142 -2.80 40.68 21.55
C ASP A 142 -4.16 41.14 22.10
N GLN A 143 -4.76 42.20 21.54
CA GLN A 143 -6.11 42.64 21.89
C GLN A 143 -7.22 41.63 21.57
N ASN A 144 -7.06 40.82 20.52
CA ASN A 144 -8.04 39.80 20.16
C ASN A 144 -7.78 38.44 20.84
N LYS A 145 -6.56 38.19 21.32
CA LYS A 145 -6.20 36.96 22.04
C LYS A 145 -7.04 36.79 23.31
N ASP A 146 -7.20 37.85 24.09
CA ASP A 146 -7.98 37.81 25.32
C ASP A 146 -9.49 37.74 25.06
N LYS A 147 -9.98 38.30 23.96
CA LYS A 147 -11.38 38.16 23.52
C LYS A 147 -11.71 36.73 23.12
N ILE A 148 -10.83 36.08 22.34
CA ILE A 148 -10.98 34.66 21.96
C ILE A 148 -10.93 33.78 23.22
N LYS A 149 -10.02 34.08 24.15
CA LYS A 149 -9.88 33.31 25.39
C LYS A 149 -11.12 33.44 26.29
N ARG A 150 -11.67 34.65 26.44
CA ARG A 150 -12.94 34.89 27.17
C ARG A 150 -14.12 34.19 26.52
N TRP A 151 -14.26 34.29 25.20
CA TRP A 151 -15.30 33.60 24.43
C TRP A 151 -15.22 32.08 24.63
N TYR A 152 -14.03 31.48 24.57
CA TYR A 152 -13.84 30.06 24.86
C TYR A 152 -14.23 29.69 26.29
N GLN A 153 -13.94 30.55 27.27
CA GLN A 153 -14.24 30.29 28.68
C GLN A 153 -15.75 30.38 28.95
N GLU A 154 -16.42 31.39 28.38
CA GLU A 154 -17.87 31.60 28.47
C GLU A 154 -18.67 30.48 27.79
N HIS A 155 -18.20 29.99 26.64
CA HIS A 155 -18.88 28.92 25.90
C HIS A 155 -18.40 27.51 26.28
N LYS A 156 -17.41 27.35 27.16
CA LYS A 156 -16.88 26.05 27.61
C LYS A 156 -17.96 25.19 28.26
N GLU A 157 -18.72 25.78 29.17
CA GLU A 157 -19.78 25.08 29.90
C GLU A 157 -20.99 24.79 28.99
N GLN A 158 -21.27 25.64 28.00
CA GLN A 158 -22.28 25.36 26.97
C GLN A 158 -21.90 24.18 26.07
N VAL A 159 -20.63 24.09 25.65
CA VAL A 159 -20.13 22.94 24.86
C VAL A 159 -20.14 21.65 25.69
N LYS A 160 -19.78 21.72 26.98
CA LYS A 160 -19.91 20.57 27.90
C LYS A 160 -21.37 20.15 28.08
N ALA A 161 -22.27 21.10 28.35
CA ALA A 161 -23.70 20.84 28.52
C ALA A 161 -24.32 20.24 27.26
N TYR A 162 -23.93 20.72 26.07
CA TYR A 162 -24.34 20.15 24.79
C TYR A 162 -23.81 18.72 24.58
N ARG A 163 -22.55 18.46 24.96
CA ARG A 163 -21.95 17.12 24.89
C ARG A 163 -22.63 16.14 25.85
N GLU A 164 -22.91 16.54 27.09
CA GLU A 164 -23.62 15.69 28.05
C GLU A 164 -25.07 15.46 27.62
N ARG A 165 -25.80 16.50 27.19
CA ARG A 165 -27.18 16.36 26.70
C ARG A 165 -27.29 15.43 25.47
N ASN A 166 -26.25 15.35 24.66
CA ASN A 166 -26.21 14.49 23.47
C ASN A 166 -25.41 13.20 23.66
N LYS A 167 -24.84 12.96 24.84
CA LYS A 167 -24.00 11.78 25.13
C LYS A 167 -24.79 10.49 24.93
N ASP A 168 -26.01 10.46 25.46
CA ASP A 168 -26.88 9.28 25.35
C ASP A 168 -27.42 9.11 23.93
N LYS A 169 -27.68 10.21 23.20
CA LYS A 169 -28.05 10.16 21.78
C LYS A 169 -26.92 9.61 20.90
N ILE A 170 -25.68 10.02 21.16
CA ILE A 170 -24.50 9.50 20.45
C ILE A 170 -24.27 8.03 20.80
N LYS A 171 -24.44 7.65 22.08
CA LYS A 171 -24.30 6.26 22.53
C LYS A 171 -25.38 5.36 21.90
N ALA A 172 -26.63 5.80 21.90
CA ALA A 172 -27.75 5.11 21.24
C ALA A 172 -27.52 4.97 19.72
N TYR A 173 -27.06 6.03 19.05
CA TYR A 173 -26.73 5.98 17.62
C TYR A 173 -25.58 5.02 17.31
N ARG A 174 -24.55 4.97 18.15
CA ARG A 174 -23.43 4.02 18.02
C ARG A 174 -23.89 2.59 18.23
N GLU A 175 -24.73 2.32 19.21
CA GLU A 175 -25.24 0.98 19.50
C GLU A 175 -26.15 0.48 18.37
N GLN A 176 -27.08 1.31 17.89
CA GLN A 176 -27.95 0.97 16.75
C GLN A 176 -27.17 0.70 15.44
N ASN A 177 -26.00 1.31 15.27
CA ASN A 177 -25.16 1.12 14.08
C ASN A 177 -23.99 0.15 14.31
N LYS A 178 -23.81 -0.39 15.51
CA LYS A 178 -22.70 -1.28 15.87
C LYS A 178 -22.70 -2.53 15.02
N ASP A 179 -23.85 -3.17 14.89
CA ASP A 179 -23.98 -4.40 14.13
C ASP A 179 -23.97 -4.15 12.62
N LYS A 180 -24.49 -3.01 12.16
CA LYS A 180 -24.35 -2.57 10.77
C LYS A 180 -22.88 -2.34 10.40
N MET A 181 -22.10 -1.71 11.27
CA MET A 181 -20.67 -1.48 11.06
C MET A 181 -19.86 -2.78 11.15
N LYS A 182 -20.21 -3.70 12.07
CA LYS A 182 -19.60 -5.04 12.12
C LYS A 182 -19.90 -5.82 10.84
N ALA A 183 -21.15 -5.82 10.38
CA ALA A 183 -21.57 -6.48 9.15
C ALA A 183 -20.87 -5.89 7.92
N TYR A 184 -20.76 -4.56 7.83
CA TYR A 184 -20.02 -3.88 6.78
C TYR A 184 -18.54 -4.29 6.78
N LYS A 185 -17.87 -4.25 7.95
CA LYS A 185 -16.47 -4.68 8.08
C LYS A 185 -16.30 -6.15 7.70
N ALA A 186 -17.20 -7.03 8.13
CA ALA A 186 -17.15 -8.45 7.80
C ALA A 186 -17.29 -8.67 6.29
N ARG A 187 -18.25 -8.00 5.62
CA ARG A 187 -18.43 -8.06 4.16
C ARG A 187 -17.21 -7.52 3.43
N TYR A 188 -16.68 -6.39 3.86
CA TYR A 188 -15.45 -5.81 3.29
C TYR A 188 -14.25 -6.77 3.43
N HIS A 189 -14.06 -7.35 4.62
CA HIS A 189 -13.01 -8.34 4.84
C HIS A 189 -13.21 -9.61 4.00
N GLN A 190 -14.44 -10.08 3.83
CA GLN A 190 -14.73 -11.24 2.98
C GLN A 190 -14.44 -10.94 1.49
N GLN A 191 -14.92 -9.82 0.97
CA GLN A 191 -14.70 -9.39 -0.41
C GLN A 191 -13.21 -9.19 -0.72
N HIS A 192 -12.45 -8.65 0.24
CA HIS A 192 -11.02 -8.40 0.07
C HIS A 192 -10.13 -9.52 0.62
N LYS A 193 -10.68 -10.62 1.13
CA LYS A 193 -9.93 -11.75 1.70
C LYS A 193 -8.91 -12.30 0.73
N GLN A 194 -9.33 -12.53 -0.51
CA GLN A 194 -8.46 -13.10 -1.54
C GLN A 194 -7.37 -12.10 -1.96
N ARG A 195 -7.72 -10.83 -2.17
CA ARG A 195 -6.77 -9.77 -2.51
C ARG A 195 -5.69 -9.58 -1.44
N VAL A 196 -6.09 -9.57 -0.17
CA VAL A 196 -5.14 -9.49 0.96
C VAL A 196 -4.26 -10.73 1.01
N ALA A 197 -4.83 -11.93 0.85
CA ALA A 197 -4.05 -13.17 0.83
C ALA A 197 -3.03 -13.20 -0.31
N GLU A 198 -3.39 -12.68 -1.48
CA GLU A 198 -2.50 -12.58 -2.62
C GLU A 198 -1.35 -11.60 -2.37
N LEU A 199 -1.66 -10.40 -1.85
CA LEU A 199 -0.63 -9.42 -1.45
C LEU A 199 0.34 -10.00 -0.41
N VAL A 200 -0.17 -10.76 0.57
CA VAL A 200 0.66 -11.45 1.56
C VAL A 200 1.55 -12.51 0.90
N ARG A 201 1.04 -13.30 -0.05
CA ARG A 201 1.86 -14.27 -0.80
C ARG A 201 2.95 -13.58 -1.61
N GLN A 202 2.62 -12.50 -2.32
CA GLN A 202 3.59 -11.73 -3.10
C GLN A 202 4.67 -11.14 -2.19
N TRP A 203 4.29 -10.57 -1.05
CA TRP A 203 5.23 -10.05 -0.06
C TRP A 203 6.12 -11.16 0.51
N ASN A 204 5.56 -12.33 0.84
CA ASN A 204 6.31 -13.49 1.34
C ASN A 204 7.32 -14.03 0.33
N LYS A 205 6.98 -14.05 -0.98
CA LYS A 205 7.91 -14.44 -2.05
C LYS A 205 9.07 -13.46 -2.18
N LYS A 206 8.79 -12.15 -2.08
CA LYS A 206 9.80 -11.09 -2.17
C LYS A 206 10.66 -10.97 -0.91
N ASN A 207 10.18 -11.45 0.25
CA ASN A 207 10.83 -11.25 1.55
C ASN A 207 10.95 -12.56 2.36
N PRO A 208 11.64 -13.59 1.87
CA PRO A 208 11.75 -14.88 2.56
C PRO A 208 12.45 -14.77 3.92
N SER A 209 13.57 -14.05 3.99
CA SER A 209 14.34 -13.86 5.24
C SER A 209 13.53 -13.09 6.29
N ARG A 210 12.86 -12.01 5.88
CA ARG A 210 12.05 -11.17 6.78
C ARG A 210 10.83 -11.91 7.32
N ARG A 211 10.19 -12.77 6.50
CA ARG A 211 9.13 -13.66 6.95
C ARG A 211 9.63 -14.64 8.00
N TYR A 212 10.80 -15.24 7.78
CA TYR A 212 11.42 -16.18 8.73
C TYR A 212 11.76 -15.48 10.05
N GLU A 213 12.40 -14.32 10.01
CA GLU A 213 12.73 -13.53 11.19
C GLU A 213 11.49 -13.10 11.97
N TYR A 214 10.45 -12.62 11.29
CA TYR A 214 9.19 -12.27 11.92
C TYR A 214 8.54 -13.47 12.62
N GLY A 215 8.54 -14.64 11.96
CA GLY A 215 8.07 -15.88 12.55
C GLY A 215 8.89 -16.29 13.78
N ARG A 216 10.22 -16.21 13.69
CA ARG A 216 11.14 -16.49 14.80
C ARG A 216 10.90 -15.56 15.98
N GLN A 217 10.80 -14.25 15.76
CA GLN A 217 10.53 -13.27 16.82
C GLN A 217 9.18 -13.50 17.49
N TRP A 218 8.15 -13.82 16.70
CA TRP A 218 6.83 -14.13 17.22
C TRP A 218 6.86 -15.39 18.10
N SER A 219 7.56 -16.45 17.66
CA SER A 219 7.75 -17.67 18.44
C SER A 219 8.56 -17.45 19.72
N LEU A 220 9.56 -16.57 19.70
CA LEU A 220 10.33 -16.22 20.91
C LEU A 220 9.47 -15.46 21.93
N LYS A 221 8.69 -14.48 21.46
CA LYS A 221 7.75 -13.73 22.30
C LYS A 221 6.61 -14.59 22.85
N ASN A 222 6.22 -15.64 22.12
CA ASN A 222 5.12 -16.55 22.47
C ASN A 222 5.62 -17.99 22.67
N ARG A 223 6.78 -18.15 23.34
CA ARG A 223 7.48 -19.43 23.47
C ARG A 223 6.60 -20.53 24.08
N GLU A 224 5.86 -20.18 25.13
CA GLU A 224 4.99 -21.12 25.84
C GLU A 224 3.82 -21.59 24.97
N LEU A 225 3.12 -20.65 24.32
CA LEU A 225 2.05 -20.96 23.37
C LEU A 225 2.56 -21.81 22.19
N TYR A 226 3.78 -21.57 21.72
CA TYR A 226 4.40 -22.38 20.68
C TYR A 226 4.61 -23.82 21.15
N LEU A 227 5.15 -24.01 22.36
CA LEU A 227 5.36 -25.35 22.93
C LEU A 227 4.04 -26.09 23.16
N GLN A 228 3.00 -25.41 23.65
CA GLN A 228 1.65 -25.97 23.79
C GLN A 228 1.10 -26.45 22.44
N LYS A 229 1.16 -25.62 21.40
CA LYS A 229 0.74 -26.02 20.05
C LYS A 229 1.54 -27.19 19.49
N MET A 230 2.84 -27.27 19.77
CA MET A 230 3.67 -28.42 19.37
C MET A 230 3.31 -29.69 20.14
N ALA A 231 2.88 -29.59 21.40
CA ALA A 231 2.38 -30.72 22.18
C ALA A 231 1.02 -31.18 21.66
N GLU A 232 0.08 -30.26 21.41
CA GLU A 232 -1.22 -30.54 20.80
C GLU A 232 -1.08 -31.21 19.43
N TYR A 233 -0.18 -30.69 18.58
CA TYR A 233 0.09 -31.30 17.28
C TYR A 233 0.65 -32.71 17.41
N ARG A 234 1.57 -32.96 18.35
CA ARG A 234 2.09 -34.31 18.62
C ARG A 234 1.00 -35.25 19.11
N LEU A 235 0.14 -34.80 20.02
CA LEU A 235 -1.01 -35.56 20.51
C LEU A 235 -1.95 -35.90 19.36
N LYS A 236 -2.31 -34.91 18.52
CA LYS A 236 -3.15 -35.11 17.34
C LYS A 236 -2.54 -36.13 16.38
N CYS A 237 -1.23 -36.06 16.14
CA CYS A 237 -0.54 -37.02 15.28
C CYS A 237 -0.52 -38.43 15.88
N SER A 238 -0.39 -38.53 17.21
CA SER A 238 -0.48 -39.80 17.95
C SER A 238 -1.88 -40.39 17.88
N ASN A 239 -2.91 -39.59 18.14
CA ASN A 239 -4.32 -40.00 18.09
C ASN A 239 -4.72 -40.45 16.69
N LEU A 240 -4.20 -39.79 15.65
CA LEU A 240 -4.38 -40.21 14.26
C LEU A 240 -3.49 -41.40 13.87
N GLY A 241 -2.65 -41.93 14.77
CA GLY A 241 -1.71 -43.01 14.48
C GLY A 241 -0.74 -42.69 13.34
N LEU A 242 -0.46 -41.41 13.06
CA LEU A 242 0.33 -41.00 11.90
C LEU A 242 1.77 -41.51 12.01
N PHE A 243 2.35 -41.47 13.21
CA PHE A 243 3.71 -41.96 13.45
C PHE A 243 3.80 -43.48 13.29
N ASP A 244 2.81 -44.23 13.75
CA ASP A 244 2.83 -45.68 13.67
C ASP A 244 2.58 -46.16 12.25
N ARG A 245 1.65 -45.54 11.52
CA ARG A 245 1.46 -45.77 10.08
C ARG A 245 2.72 -45.45 9.28
N TYR A 246 3.38 -44.32 9.57
CA TYR A 246 4.64 -43.95 8.93
C TYR A 246 5.76 -44.96 9.24
N LYS A 247 5.90 -45.39 10.50
CA LYS A 247 6.90 -46.40 10.91
C LYS A 247 6.62 -47.75 10.25
N ALA A 248 5.36 -48.16 10.17
CA ALA A 248 4.93 -49.40 9.52
C ALA A 248 5.24 -49.37 8.03
N ALA A 249 4.83 -48.33 7.30
CA ALA A 249 5.14 -48.15 5.87
C ALA A 249 6.65 -48.11 5.60
N LYS A 250 7.42 -47.47 6.49
CA LYS A 250 8.89 -47.47 6.38
C LYS A 250 9.50 -48.86 6.60
N ARG A 251 8.96 -49.64 7.54
CA ARG A 251 9.39 -51.03 7.80
C ARG A 251 9.03 -51.94 6.64
N GLU A 252 7.82 -51.82 6.12
CA GLU A 252 7.36 -52.53 4.94
C GLU A 252 8.26 -52.25 3.74
N LYS A 253 8.52 -50.96 3.42
CA LYS A 253 9.46 -50.57 2.36
C LYS A 253 10.86 -51.17 2.58
N TYR A 254 11.36 -51.19 3.81
CA TYR A 254 12.65 -51.81 4.12
C TYR A 254 12.66 -53.34 3.92
N ASN A 255 11.53 -54.00 4.11
CA ASN A 255 11.41 -55.44 3.95
C ASN A 255 11.23 -55.83 2.47
N SER A 256 10.42 -55.09 1.72
CA SER A 256 10.08 -55.38 0.31
C SER A 256 11.12 -54.89 -0.69
N ASP A 257 11.69 -53.70 -0.49
CA ASP A 257 12.63 -53.08 -1.43
C ASP A 257 14.09 -53.38 -1.04
N LYS A 258 14.72 -54.29 -1.79
CA LYS A 258 16.12 -54.69 -1.59
C LYS A 258 17.08 -53.51 -1.78
N GLN A 259 16.87 -52.66 -2.77
CA GLN A 259 17.76 -51.53 -3.05
C GLN A 259 17.67 -50.48 -1.94
N TYR A 260 16.45 -50.13 -1.50
CA TYR A 260 16.25 -49.23 -0.36
C TYR A 260 16.89 -49.78 0.91
N ARG A 261 16.73 -51.08 1.18
CA ARG A 261 17.37 -51.73 2.33
C ARG A 261 18.88 -51.64 2.28
N MET A 262 19.50 -51.93 1.14
CA MET A 262 20.95 -51.84 0.97
C MET A 262 21.44 -50.39 1.11
N ALA A 263 20.71 -49.43 0.55
CA ALA A 263 21.02 -48.00 0.67
C ALA A 263 21.01 -47.54 2.14
N VAL A 264 19.99 -47.92 2.90
CA VAL A 264 19.90 -47.59 4.33
C VAL A 264 21.06 -48.23 5.12
N ARG A 265 21.45 -49.46 4.79
CA ARG A 265 22.58 -50.13 5.45
C ARG A 265 23.91 -49.42 5.15
N LEU A 266 24.15 -49.06 3.89
CA LEU A 266 25.31 -48.30 3.47
C LEU A 266 25.38 -46.94 4.18
N TYR A 267 24.26 -46.20 4.22
CA TYR A 267 24.16 -44.96 5.00
C TYR A 267 24.58 -45.14 6.46
N ILE A 268 23.98 -46.13 7.14
CA ILE A 268 24.21 -46.38 8.56
C ILE A 268 25.68 -46.75 8.81
N TRP A 269 26.26 -47.56 7.94
CA TRP A 269 27.65 -47.98 8.06
C TRP A 269 28.62 -46.80 7.91
N VAL A 270 28.48 -46.01 6.84
CA VAL A 270 29.33 -44.84 6.57
C VAL A 270 29.16 -43.76 7.62
N THR A 271 27.97 -43.60 8.20
CA THR A 271 27.75 -42.60 9.26
C THR A 271 28.29 -43.02 10.62
N ARG A 272 28.32 -44.33 10.92
CA ARG A 272 28.71 -44.82 12.25
C ARG A 272 30.19 -45.22 12.36
N SER A 273 30.77 -45.73 11.29
CA SER A 273 32.18 -46.17 11.29
C SER A 273 33.08 -45.14 10.63
N VAL A 274 34.21 -44.87 11.29
CA VAL A 274 35.25 -43.97 10.77
C VAL A 274 36.02 -44.70 9.67
N GLU A 275 36.25 -45.99 9.86
CA GLU A 275 36.97 -46.87 8.95
C GLU A 275 36.29 -46.91 7.58
N ALA A 276 34.96 -47.01 7.53
CA ALA A 276 34.22 -47.00 6.26
C ALA A 276 34.42 -45.70 5.46
N ARG A 277 34.64 -44.57 6.14
CA ARG A 277 34.88 -43.29 5.47
C ARG A 277 36.28 -43.17 4.88
N GLN A 278 37.24 -43.94 5.40
CA GLN A 278 38.63 -43.95 4.95
C GLN A 278 38.91 -45.01 3.87
N LEU A 279 37.95 -45.88 3.55
CA LEU A 279 38.10 -46.87 2.49
C LEU A 279 38.24 -46.21 1.11
N SER A 280 38.82 -46.96 0.16
CA SER A 280 38.94 -46.52 -1.23
C SER A 280 37.61 -46.67 -1.96
N TRP A 281 37.00 -45.55 -2.33
CA TRP A 281 35.74 -45.52 -3.07
C TRP A 281 35.98 -45.28 -4.57
N PRO A 282 35.24 -45.94 -5.48
CA PRO A 282 35.51 -45.85 -6.92
C PRO A 282 35.16 -44.50 -7.54
N THR A 283 34.05 -43.88 -7.10
CA THR A 283 33.48 -42.69 -7.77
C THR A 283 33.32 -41.47 -6.87
N HIS A 284 33.12 -41.68 -5.56
CA HIS A 284 32.86 -40.59 -4.63
C HIS A 284 33.46 -40.88 -3.26
N GLN A 285 34.00 -39.87 -2.59
CA GLN A 285 34.46 -39.95 -1.20
C GLN A 285 33.38 -39.45 -0.23
N PRO A 286 33.09 -40.16 0.87
CA PRO A 286 32.11 -39.72 1.86
C PRO A 286 32.67 -38.63 2.79
N ILE A 287 31.94 -37.53 2.94
CA ILE A 287 32.23 -36.45 3.88
C ILE A 287 31.11 -36.39 4.93
N LEU A 288 31.46 -36.61 6.20
CA LEU A 288 30.53 -36.49 7.31
C LEU A 288 30.89 -35.30 8.19
N TYR A 289 29.98 -34.32 8.26
CA TYR A 289 30.12 -33.15 9.12
C TYR A 289 29.50 -33.37 10.51
N ASP A 290 30.05 -32.72 11.54
CA ASP A 290 29.51 -32.73 12.90
C ASP A 290 28.13 -32.09 12.97
N THR A 291 27.99 -30.92 12.32
CA THR A 291 26.73 -30.20 12.13
C THR A 291 26.21 -30.41 10.70
N LYS A 292 24.89 -30.25 10.50
CA LYS A 292 24.34 -30.34 9.14
C LYS A 292 24.84 -29.16 8.32
N GLN A 293 25.21 -29.41 7.07
CA GLN A 293 25.65 -28.39 6.13
C GLN A 293 24.67 -28.27 4.97
N SER A 294 24.58 -27.06 4.40
CA SER A 294 23.68 -26.73 3.30
C SER A 294 24.45 -26.62 1.99
N TYR A 295 24.31 -27.61 1.12
CA TYR A 295 24.88 -27.60 -0.24
C TYR A 295 23.83 -27.96 -1.29
N HIS A 296 24.14 -27.68 -2.55
CA HIS A 296 23.35 -28.12 -3.70
C HIS A 296 23.91 -29.43 -4.22
N CYS A 297 23.04 -30.41 -4.45
CA CYS A 297 23.41 -31.70 -5.00
C CYS A 297 23.69 -31.58 -6.51
N SER A 298 24.90 -31.93 -6.97
CA SER A 298 25.26 -31.93 -8.40
C SER A 298 24.36 -32.84 -9.24
N GLY A 299 23.97 -34.01 -8.70
CA GLY A 299 23.13 -34.96 -9.43
C GLY A 299 21.63 -34.63 -9.54
N CYS A 300 21.04 -33.89 -8.58
CA CYS A 300 19.60 -33.58 -8.63
C CYS A 300 19.24 -32.10 -8.48
N GLY A 301 20.23 -31.21 -8.40
CA GLY A 301 20.06 -29.76 -8.26
C GLY A 301 19.46 -29.28 -6.92
N HIS A 302 18.94 -30.18 -6.08
CA HIS A 302 18.26 -29.81 -4.85
C HIS A 302 19.25 -29.37 -3.76
N GLY A 303 18.97 -28.21 -3.16
CA GLY A 303 19.58 -27.76 -1.91
C GLY A 303 19.13 -28.65 -0.75
N ARG A 304 20.09 -29.22 -0.01
CA ARG A 304 19.81 -30.10 1.13
C ARG A 304 20.56 -29.65 2.37
N TYR A 305 19.97 -29.87 3.54
CA TYR A 305 20.59 -29.62 4.84
C TYR A 305 20.83 -30.96 5.55
N ILE A 306 21.98 -31.60 5.26
CA ILE A 306 22.32 -32.96 5.69
C ILE A 306 23.77 -33.03 6.22
N LYS A 307 24.08 -34.10 6.97
CA LYS A 307 25.42 -34.31 7.54
C LYS A 307 26.37 -35.07 6.61
N LEU A 308 25.84 -36.07 5.88
CA LEU A 308 26.63 -36.90 4.97
C LEU A 308 26.49 -36.38 3.54
N TRP A 309 27.61 -36.02 2.94
CA TRP A 309 27.76 -35.66 1.53
C TRP A 309 28.74 -36.60 0.84
N TRP A 310 28.63 -36.70 -0.48
CA TRP A 310 29.49 -37.52 -1.32
C TRP A 310 30.20 -36.61 -2.30
N GLU A 311 31.50 -36.42 -2.14
CA GLU A 311 32.30 -35.63 -3.07
C GLU A 311 32.74 -36.51 -4.24
N LYS A 312 32.51 -36.04 -5.46
CA LYS A 312 32.84 -36.79 -6.67
C LYS A 312 34.36 -36.78 -6.92
N LEU A 313 34.86 -37.91 -7.42
CA LEU A 313 36.26 -38.10 -7.78
C LEU A 313 36.41 -38.06 -9.31
N ASP A 314 37.53 -37.51 -9.79
CA ASP A 314 37.92 -37.57 -11.20
C ASP A 314 38.54 -38.93 -11.58
N GLU A 315 38.97 -39.07 -12.84
CA GLU A 315 39.60 -40.31 -13.34
C GLU A 315 40.91 -40.67 -12.60
N ASN A 316 41.61 -39.65 -12.08
CA ASN A 316 42.82 -39.79 -11.28
C ASN A 316 42.53 -39.93 -9.78
N ARG A 317 41.25 -40.04 -9.39
CA ARG A 317 40.73 -40.10 -8.01
C ARG A 317 40.99 -38.85 -7.17
N ASN A 318 41.14 -37.70 -7.80
CA ASN A 318 41.20 -36.41 -7.10
C ASN A 318 39.79 -35.87 -6.85
N PRO A 319 39.54 -35.20 -5.71
CA PRO A 319 38.25 -34.59 -5.41
C PRO A 319 37.95 -33.43 -6.35
N THR A 320 36.77 -33.42 -6.96
CA THR A 320 36.37 -32.37 -7.92
C THR A 320 35.69 -31.17 -7.26
N GLY A 321 35.34 -31.25 -5.97
CA GLY A 321 34.49 -30.26 -5.29
C GLY A 321 33.00 -30.40 -5.58
N GLU A 322 32.58 -31.30 -6.49
CA GLU A 322 31.17 -31.55 -6.77
C GLU A 322 30.54 -32.45 -5.71
N LEU A 323 29.57 -31.91 -4.96
CA LEU A 323 28.89 -32.63 -3.89
C LEU A 323 27.57 -33.27 -4.36
N SER A 324 27.45 -34.57 -4.14
CA SER A 324 26.27 -35.39 -4.37
C SER A 324 25.58 -35.74 -3.06
N CYS A 325 24.24 -35.78 -3.08
CA CYS A 325 23.49 -36.33 -1.97
C CYS A 325 23.53 -37.87 -1.99
N HIS A 326 23.33 -38.49 -0.84
CA HIS A 326 23.40 -39.96 -0.70
C HIS A 326 22.47 -40.73 -1.65
N ALA A 327 21.27 -40.20 -1.93
CA ALA A 327 20.35 -40.82 -2.88
C ALA A 327 20.86 -40.76 -4.33
N CYS A 328 21.50 -39.66 -4.74
CA CYS A 328 22.09 -39.54 -6.07
C CYS A 328 23.33 -40.42 -6.22
N PHE A 329 24.17 -40.49 -5.18
CA PHE A 329 25.32 -41.40 -5.16
C PHE A 329 24.89 -42.86 -5.38
N ILE A 330 23.83 -43.28 -4.69
CA ILE A 330 23.34 -44.67 -4.72
C ILE A 330 22.54 -45.01 -5.98
N SER A 331 22.20 -44.02 -6.81
CA SER A 331 21.42 -44.26 -8.03
C SER A 331 22.10 -45.27 -8.96
N ASP A 332 23.44 -45.31 -8.98
CA ASP A 332 24.23 -46.36 -9.61
C ASP A 332 24.83 -47.30 -8.56
N TRP A 333 24.07 -48.33 -8.17
CA TRP A 333 24.51 -49.29 -7.14
C TRP A 333 25.79 -50.04 -7.55
N SER A 334 26.03 -50.23 -8.84
CA SER A 334 27.18 -51.01 -9.35
C SER A 334 28.53 -50.38 -8.98
N ARG A 335 28.54 -49.07 -8.72
CA ARG A 335 29.73 -48.28 -8.38
C ARG A 335 29.67 -47.67 -6.98
N ALA A 336 28.67 -48.06 -6.19
CA ALA A 336 28.36 -47.46 -4.90
C ALA A 336 29.04 -48.15 -3.70
N LEU A 337 29.89 -49.16 -3.93
CA LEU A 337 30.62 -49.87 -2.87
C LEU A 337 32.12 -49.57 -2.93
N PRO A 338 32.82 -49.58 -1.78
CA PRO A 338 34.28 -49.45 -1.76
C PRO A 338 34.95 -50.62 -2.44
N ILE A 339 36.14 -50.37 -3.00
CA ILE A 339 36.96 -51.39 -3.64
C ILE A 339 37.31 -52.48 -2.59
N GLY A 340 37.16 -53.74 -2.97
CA GLY A 340 37.36 -54.90 -2.08
C GLY A 340 36.17 -55.21 -1.14
N HIS A 341 35.07 -54.44 -1.21
CA HIS A 341 33.90 -54.58 -0.34
C HIS A 341 32.59 -54.84 -1.11
N GLU A 342 32.69 -55.44 -2.30
CA GLU A 342 31.59 -55.63 -3.25
C GLU A 342 30.45 -56.52 -2.70
N ASN A 343 30.76 -57.40 -1.75
CA ASN A 343 29.80 -58.35 -1.16
C ASN A 343 29.22 -57.92 0.21
N MET A 344 29.54 -56.71 0.69
CA MET A 344 29.32 -56.28 2.09
C MET A 344 27.85 -56.14 2.52
N PHE A 345 26.89 -56.24 1.58
CA PHE A 345 25.45 -56.16 1.86
C PHE A 345 24.61 -57.26 1.20
N VAL A 346 25.26 -58.27 0.61
CA VAL A 346 24.57 -59.35 -0.13
C VAL A 346 23.94 -60.36 0.85
N ASN A 347 24.67 -60.80 1.89
CA ASN A 347 24.22 -61.92 2.74
C ASN A 347 24.27 -61.72 4.26
N LYS A 348 25.03 -60.76 4.81
CA LYS A 348 25.09 -60.52 6.28
C LYS A 348 25.17 -59.03 6.61
N ARG A 349 24.62 -58.65 7.75
CA ARG A 349 24.79 -57.31 8.34
C ARG A 349 26.27 -57.17 8.76
N PRO A 350 27.01 -56.15 8.33
CA PRO A 350 28.32 -55.86 8.93
C PRO A 350 28.12 -55.68 10.43
N ARG A 351 28.71 -56.55 11.26
CA ARG A 351 28.67 -56.39 12.70
C ARG A 351 29.62 -55.25 13.04
N HIS A 352 29.10 -54.20 13.65
CA HIS A 352 29.93 -53.21 14.30
C HIS A 352 30.56 -53.89 15.51
N ARG A 353 31.90 -53.96 15.60
CA ARG A 353 32.56 -54.14 16.90
C ARG A 353 32.32 -52.83 17.64
N SER A 354 31.45 -52.83 18.64
CA SER A 354 31.45 -51.73 19.60
C SER A 354 32.85 -51.69 20.25
N PRO A 355 33.41 -50.52 20.56
CA PRO A 355 34.57 -50.45 21.44
C PRO A 355 34.24 -51.23 22.72
N GLU A 356 35.13 -52.12 23.15
CA GLU A 356 34.99 -52.82 24.43
C GLU A 356 34.75 -51.77 25.51
N LYS A 357 33.68 -51.98 26.27
CA LYS A 357 33.34 -51.14 27.42
C LYS A 357 34.54 -51.24 28.36
N ALA A 358 35.15 -50.11 28.72
CA ALA A 358 36.19 -50.08 29.74
C ALA A 358 35.66 -50.76 31.02
N PRO A 359 36.50 -51.53 31.75
CA PRO A 359 36.08 -52.13 33.01
C PRO A 359 35.66 -51.01 33.98
N ASP A 360 34.42 -51.11 34.46
CA ASP A 360 33.86 -50.21 35.46
C ASP A 360 34.57 -50.49 36.81
N ASP A 361 35.70 -49.83 37.05
CA ASP A 361 36.26 -49.67 38.39
C ASP A 361 35.37 -48.69 39.15
N ASN A 362 34.37 -49.20 39.87
CA ASN A 362 33.80 -48.56 41.05
C ASN A 362 33.16 -49.61 41.95
N ILE A 363 34.02 -50.14 42.81
CA ILE A 363 33.67 -50.67 44.13
C ILE A 363 32.96 -49.56 44.89
N GLU A 364 31.71 -49.79 45.29
CA GLU A 364 31.20 -49.28 46.55
C GLU A 364 30.10 -50.20 47.08
N ASP A 365 30.55 -51.04 48.01
CA ASP A 365 29.86 -51.66 49.12
C ASP A 365 28.62 -50.91 49.61
N LYS A 366 27.45 -51.58 49.60
CA LYS A 366 26.42 -51.48 50.65
C LYS A 366 25.68 -52.81 50.80
N THR A 367 26.10 -53.53 51.84
CA THR A 367 25.35 -54.53 52.57
C THR A 367 24.06 -53.98 53.20
N GLU A 368 23.11 -54.91 53.44
CA GLU A 368 22.04 -54.92 54.47
C GLU A 368 20.62 -54.37 54.18
N THR A 369 19.74 -55.37 53.92
CA THR A 369 18.47 -55.75 54.62
C THR A 369 17.21 -54.85 54.66
N GLY A 370 16.08 -55.47 54.30
CA GLY A 370 14.71 -55.08 54.72
C GLY A 370 13.61 -55.62 53.78
N PRO A 371 12.72 -56.53 54.22
CA PRO A 371 11.69 -57.16 53.38
C PRO A 371 10.45 -56.24 53.22
N SER A 372 9.92 -56.13 52.00
CA SER A 372 8.73 -55.33 51.70
C SER A 372 7.49 -56.23 51.65
N ASP A 373 6.61 -56.07 52.64
CA ASP A 373 5.24 -56.56 52.62
C ASP A 373 4.46 -55.94 51.45
N LYS A 374 3.73 -56.77 50.71
CA LYS A 374 2.70 -56.36 49.75
C LYS A 374 1.37 -56.97 50.17
N PRO A 375 0.29 -56.19 50.33
CA PRO A 375 -1.06 -56.73 50.33
C PRO A 375 -1.58 -56.86 48.89
N ASP A 376 -2.16 -58.02 48.57
CA ASP A 376 -2.80 -58.30 47.29
C ASP A 376 -4.11 -57.47 47.10
N PRO A 377 -4.49 -57.16 45.84
CA PRO A 377 -5.70 -56.39 45.55
C PRO A 377 -6.97 -57.25 45.60
N PRO A 378 -8.14 -56.68 45.98
CA PRO A 378 -9.39 -57.43 46.00
C PRO A 378 -10.00 -57.56 44.59
N THR A 379 -10.68 -58.69 44.38
CA THR A 379 -11.47 -59.10 43.20
C THR A 379 -12.59 -58.14 42.82
#